data_AF-A0A316U4E7-F1
#
_entry.id   AF-A0A316U4E7-F1
#
_cell.length_a   1.000
_cell.length_b   1.000
_cell.length_c   1.000
_cell.angle_alpha   90.00
_cell.angle_beta   90.00
_cell.angle_gamma   90.00
#
_symmetry.space_group_name_H-M   'P 1'
#
loop_
_entity.id
_entity.type
_entity.pdbx_description
1 polymer ?
#
loop_
_entity_poly.entity_id
_entity_poly.type
_entity_poly.pdbx_seq_one_letter_code
_entity_poly.pdbx_strand_id
1 'polypeptide(L)'
;MSHFLAPAQQAPLGPTTHYRVTLRRSAIGLPSRFSKILTAMKLTKRLQSVYLPQNQAVAGSILAVKELVHVDNVRRLDPPVGRLSEEDAAEELRAWHASVKDEDAVWVDAKGDVIDWGREAKRAPRGYRVVGNLLSKERDDEIRLQNEVGL
;
A
#
# COMPACT_ATOMS: atom_id res chain seq x y z
N MET A 1 -36.65 6.70 21.27
CA MET A 1 -35.29 6.94 21.79
C MET A 1 -34.32 6.23 20.88
N SER A 2 -33.80 6.95 19.91
CA SER A 2 -32.93 6.43 18.86
C SER A 2 -31.59 6.05 19.49
N HIS A 3 -31.28 4.75 19.55
CA HIS A 3 -29.94 4.29 19.89
C HIS A 3 -29.01 4.72 18.76
N PHE A 4 -28.28 5.80 19.01
CA PHE A 4 -27.12 6.18 18.21
C PHE A 4 -26.07 5.08 18.43
N LEU A 5 -25.84 4.25 17.40
CA LEU A 5 -24.72 3.32 17.40
C LEU A 5 -23.46 4.19 17.33
N ALA A 6 -22.64 4.19 18.39
CA ALA A 6 -21.34 4.85 18.34
C ALA A 6 -20.56 4.30 17.13
N PRO A 7 -19.87 5.14 16.34
CA PRO A 7 -19.03 4.65 15.26
C PRO A 7 -18.05 3.66 15.87
N ALA A 8 -17.96 2.46 15.29
CA ALA A 8 -17.03 1.43 15.74
C ALA A 8 -15.67 2.09 15.90
N GLN A 9 -15.17 2.16 17.15
CA GLN A 9 -13.84 2.70 17.44
C GLN A 9 -12.87 1.90 16.59
N GLN A 10 -12.36 2.53 15.52
CA GLN A 10 -11.35 1.95 14.66
C GLN A 10 -10.20 1.57 15.56
N ALA A 11 -9.98 0.26 15.75
CA ALA A 11 -8.78 -0.22 16.42
C ALA A 11 -7.60 0.45 15.71
N PRO A 12 -6.65 1.07 16.43
CA PRO A 12 -5.53 1.75 15.80
C PRO A 12 -4.79 0.72 14.96
N LEU A 13 -4.87 0.88 13.64
CA LEU A 13 -4.10 0.07 12.72
C LEU A 13 -2.63 0.23 13.11
N GLY A 14 -1.86 -0.86 13.19
CA GLY A 14 -0.44 -0.85 13.58
C GLY A 14 0.49 0.09 12.76
N PRO A 15 1.82 -0.04 12.84
CA PRO A 15 2.70 0.73 11.96
C PRO A 15 2.63 0.22 10.51
N THR A 16 2.90 1.11 9.54
CA THR A 16 3.22 0.67 8.17
C THR A 16 4.53 -0.11 8.17
N THR A 17 4.63 -1.14 7.35
CA THR A 17 5.77 -2.06 7.35
C THR A 17 6.57 -2.06 6.05
N HIS A 18 5.98 -1.52 4.97
CA HIS A 18 6.57 -1.54 3.63
C HIS A 18 6.53 -0.16 2.97
N TYR A 19 7.43 0.02 2.03
CA TYR A 19 7.34 1.05 1.01
C TYR A 19 6.68 0.46 -0.23
N ARG A 20 5.69 1.18 -0.75
CA ARG A 20 5.21 0.97 -2.11
C ARG A 20 5.94 1.96 -3.02
N VAL A 21 6.83 1.46 -3.86
CA VAL A 21 7.66 2.29 -4.74
C VAL A 21 7.15 2.17 -6.16
N THR A 22 6.75 3.29 -6.77
CA THR A 22 6.23 3.35 -8.14
C THR A 22 7.18 4.14 -9.04
N LEU A 23 7.63 3.56 -10.16
CA LEU A 23 8.48 4.28 -11.12
C LEU A 23 7.66 5.28 -11.96
N ARG A 24 7.86 6.58 -11.81
CA ARG A 24 7.09 7.61 -12.54
C ARG A 24 7.81 8.13 -13.78
N ARG A 25 9.14 8.22 -13.73
CA ARG A 25 10.01 8.70 -14.81
C ARG A 25 11.01 7.62 -15.23
N SER A 26 11.43 7.63 -16.49
CA SER A 26 12.46 6.69 -16.96
C SER A 26 13.87 7.20 -16.61
N ALA A 27 14.83 6.29 -16.52
CA ALA A 27 16.25 6.62 -16.36
C ALA A 27 16.99 6.84 -17.70
N ILE A 28 16.25 7.06 -18.79
CA ILE A 28 16.84 7.28 -20.12
C ILE A 28 17.65 8.58 -20.09
N GLY A 29 18.89 8.53 -20.56
CA GLY A 29 19.80 9.67 -20.55
C GLY A 29 20.45 9.98 -19.19
N LEU A 30 20.18 9.16 -18.16
CA LEU A 30 20.86 9.27 -16.86
C LEU A 30 22.08 8.34 -16.78
N PRO A 31 23.04 8.62 -15.86
CA PRO A 31 24.14 7.71 -15.59
C PRO A 31 23.67 6.29 -15.26
N SER A 32 24.42 5.28 -15.72
CA SER A 32 24.04 3.86 -15.64
C SER A 32 23.75 3.37 -14.21
N ARG A 33 24.31 4.02 -13.18
CA ARG A 33 24.03 3.72 -11.77
C ARG A 33 22.54 3.81 -11.42
N PHE A 34 21.80 4.76 -11.99
CA PHE A 34 20.36 4.92 -11.72
C PHE A 34 19.59 3.71 -12.25
N SER A 35 19.86 3.30 -13.49
CA SER A 35 19.26 2.10 -14.08
C SER A 35 19.60 0.84 -13.28
N LYS A 36 20.84 0.69 -12.81
CA LYS A 36 21.23 -0.46 -11.96
C LYS A 36 20.46 -0.51 -10.64
N ILE A 37 20.28 0.63 -9.97
CA ILE A 37 19.49 0.71 -8.73
C ILE A 37 18.03 0.33 -8.98
N LEU A 38 17.43 0.89 -10.04
CA LEU A 38 16.05 0.58 -10.42
C LEU A 38 15.87 -0.92 -10.73
N THR A 39 16.79 -1.53 -11.50
CA THR A 39 16.77 -2.97 -11.79
C THR A 39 16.93 -3.82 -10.53
N ALA A 40 17.81 -3.43 -9.60
CA ALA A 40 17.99 -4.12 -8.32
C ALA A 40 16.70 -4.08 -7.46
N MET A 41 15.97 -2.96 -7.52
CA MET A 41 14.65 -2.80 -6.89
C MET A 41 13.51 -3.46 -7.70
N LYS A 42 13.81 -4.17 -8.81
CA LYS A 42 12.85 -4.77 -9.74
C LYS A 42 11.92 -3.78 -10.46
N LEU A 43 12.28 -2.49 -10.50
CA LEU A 43 11.58 -1.44 -11.24
C LEU A 43 12.14 -1.32 -12.66
N THR A 44 11.54 -2.06 -13.59
CA THR A 44 12.04 -2.14 -14.99
C THR A 44 11.16 -1.38 -15.97
N LYS A 45 9.86 -1.23 -15.66
CA LYS A 45 8.89 -0.55 -16.52
C LYS A 45 8.37 0.69 -15.80
N ARG A 46 8.11 1.77 -16.57
CA ARG A 46 7.40 2.92 -16.04
C ARG A 46 6.04 2.47 -15.51
N LEU A 47 5.63 3.08 -14.41
CA LEU A 47 4.38 2.85 -13.70
C LEU A 47 4.28 1.47 -13.03
N GLN A 48 5.35 0.69 -13.06
CA GLN A 48 5.44 -0.49 -12.23
C GLN A 48 5.55 -0.07 -10.77
N SER A 49 4.81 -0.76 -9.91
CA SER A 49 4.93 -0.66 -8.46
C SER A 49 5.61 -1.91 -7.91
N VAL A 50 6.44 -1.74 -6.88
CA VAL A 50 7.01 -2.83 -6.09
C VAL A 50 6.81 -2.53 -4.61
N TYR A 51 6.65 -3.58 -3.82
CA TYR A 51 6.53 -3.50 -2.36
C TYR A 51 7.83 -3.98 -1.75
N LEU A 52 8.44 -3.15 -0.91
CA LEU A 52 9.73 -3.43 -0.30
C LEU A 52 9.64 -3.18 1.21
N PRO A 53 10.23 -4.05 2.05
CA PRO A 53 10.20 -3.85 3.50
C PRO A 53 10.88 -2.53 3.89
N GLN A 54 10.37 -1.88 4.93
CA GLN A 54 10.98 -0.69 5.48
C GLN A 54 12.27 -1.06 6.22
N ASN A 55 13.41 -0.78 5.59
CA ASN A 55 14.73 -0.90 6.20
C ASN A 55 15.70 0.13 5.60
N GLN A 56 16.85 0.33 6.23
CA GLN A 56 17.82 1.35 5.85
C GLN A 56 18.37 1.17 4.43
N ALA A 57 18.63 -0.07 3.99
CA ALA A 57 19.17 -0.34 2.67
C ALA A 57 18.16 0.00 1.55
N VAL A 58 16.89 -0.33 1.77
CA VAL A 58 15.79 0.04 0.86
C VAL A 58 15.60 1.55 0.83
N ALA A 59 15.58 2.20 2.00
CA ALA A 59 15.46 3.65 2.09
C ALA A 59 16.60 4.38 1.37
N GLY A 60 17.85 3.92 1.51
CA GLY A 60 19.01 4.46 0.80
C GLY A 60 18.89 4.31 -0.72
N SER A 61 18.39 3.14 -1.18
CA SER A 61 18.15 2.90 -2.61
C SER A 61 17.07 3.82 -3.17
N ILE A 62 15.98 4.02 -2.44
CA ILE A 62 14.90 4.97 -2.77
C ILE A 62 15.46 6.39 -2.86
N LEU A 63 16.21 6.85 -1.86
CA LEU A 63 16.78 8.20 -1.84
C LEU A 63 17.68 8.47 -3.04
N ALA A 64 18.44 7.47 -3.48
CA ALA A 64 19.30 7.57 -4.66
C ALA A 64 18.52 7.76 -5.98
N VAL A 65 17.24 7.34 -6.04
CA VAL A 65 16.38 7.45 -7.24
C VAL A 65 15.11 8.27 -7.01
N LYS A 66 15.06 9.08 -5.94
CA LYS A 66 13.85 9.76 -5.46
C LYS A 66 13.14 10.63 -6.52
N GLU A 67 13.90 11.21 -7.46
CA GLU A 67 13.36 12.04 -8.54
C GLU A 67 12.61 11.24 -9.61
N LEU A 68 12.82 9.91 -9.64
CA LEU A 68 12.22 9.02 -10.62
C LEU A 68 10.99 8.28 -10.08
N VAL A 69 10.87 8.17 -8.76
CA VAL A 69 9.89 7.31 -8.09
C VAL A 69 8.89 8.10 -7.26
N HIS A 70 7.74 7.49 -7.02
CA HIS A 70 6.79 7.89 -5.99
C HIS A 70 6.78 6.81 -4.91
N VAL A 71 6.64 7.20 -3.64
CA VAL A 71 6.76 6.29 -2.50
C VAL A 71 5.60 6.52 -1.54
N ASP A 72 4.89 5.45 -1.21
CA ASP A 72 3.86 5.43 -0.17
C ASP A 72 4.29 4.51 0.97
N ASN A 73 3.94 4.87 2.21
CA ASN A 73 4.07 3.97 3.35
C ASN A 73 2.81 3.11 3.45
N VAL A 74 2.99 1.79 3.41
CA VAL A 74 1.89 0.83 3.36
C VAL A 74 2.11 -0.33 4.34
N ARG A 75 1.03 -1.05 4.62
CA ARG A 75 1.00 -2.30 5.37
C ARG A 75 0.24 -3.34 4.55
N ARG A 76 0.49 -4.61 4.82
CA ARG A 76 -0.45 -5.65 4.37
C ARG A 76 -1.74 -5.50 5.16
N LEU A 77 -2.86 -5.73 4.51
CA LEU A 77 -4.13 -5.84 5.21
C LEU A 77 -4.12 -7.16 5.97
N ASP A 78 -4.09 -7.05 7.29
CA ASP A 78 -4.23 -8.18 8.18
C ASP A 78 -5.64 -8.79 7.98
N PRO A 79 -5.80 -10.13 7.97
CA PRO A 79 -7.13 -10.72 8.01
C PRO A 79 -7.84 -10.25 9.29
N PRO A 80 -9.19 -10.20 9.33
CA PRO A 80 -9.89 -9.86 10.55
C PRO A 80 -9.65 -10.95 11.61
N VAL A 81 -8.60 -10.80 12.42
CA VAL A 81 -8.27 -11.73 13.51
C VAL A 81 -9.27 -11.48 14.63
N GLY A 82 -10.25 -12.36 14.75
CA GLY A 82 -11.28 -12.25 15.78
C GLY A 82 -10.74 -12.61 17.16
N ARG A 83 -10.81 -11.67 18.11
CA ARG A 83 -10.79 -11.88 19.58
C ARG A 83 -9.73 -12.86 20.13
N LEU A 84 -8.48 -12.74 19.69
CA LEU A 84 -7.36 -13.43 20.35
C LEU A 84 -6.60 -12.47 21.28
N SER A 85 -5.84 -13.03 22.22
CA SER A 85 -4.91 -12.25 23.05
C SER A 85 -3.86 -11.58 22.14
N GLU A 86 -3.34 -10.41 22.52
CA GLU A 86 -2.42 -9.63 21.66
C GLU A 86 -1.17 -10.41 21.21
N GLU A 87 -0.70 -11.35 22.05
CA GLU A 87 0.46 -12.21 21.76
C GLU A 87 0.12 -13.31 20.75
N ASP A 88 -1.01 -14.00 20.94
CA ASP A 88 -1.49 -15.05 20.01
C ASP A 88 -1.82 -14.45 18.63
N ALA A 89 -2.39 -13.25 18.62
CA ALA A 89 -2.70 -12.53 17.39
C ALA A 89 -1.45 -12.19 16.58
N ALA A 90 -0.33 -11.82 17.23
CA ALA A 90 0.90 -11.47 16.54
C ALA A 90 1.60 -12.69 15.91
N GLU A 91 1.53 -13.86 16.54
CA GLU A 91 2.09 -15.11 15.98
C GLU A 91 1.24 -15.62 14.81
N GLU A 92 -0.08 -15.67 14.96
CA GLU A 92 -0.99 -16.03 13.87
C GLU A 92 -0.86 -15.09 12.68
N LEU A 93 -0.71 -13.78 12.94
CA LEU A 93 -0.52 -12.80 11.89
C LEU A 93 0.82 -13.00 11.14
N ARG A 94 1.90 -13.34 11.86
CA ARG A 94 3.18 -13.70 11.21
C ARG A 94 3.03 -14.95 10.35
N ALA A 95 2.32 -15.97 10.83
CA ALA A 95 2.06 -17.19 10.07
C ALA A 95 1.23 -16.91 8.81
N TRP A 96 0.21 -16.05 8.92
CA TRP A 96 -0.57 -15.57 7.78
C TRP A 96 0.27 -14.79 6.77
N HIS A 97 1.11 -13.86 7.23
CA HIS A 97 2.00 -13.11 6.35
C HIS A 97 3.05 -13.98 5.66
N ALA A 98 3.45 -15.09 6.28
CA ALA A 98 4.33 -16.09 5.69
C ALA A 98 3.61 -16.96 4.64
N SER A 99 2.30 -17.17 4.77
CA SER A 99 1.53 -17.99 3.83
C SER A 99 1.08 -17.23 2.57
N VAL A 100 0.85 -15.92 2.68
CA VAL A 100 0.46 -15.06 1.55
C VAL A 100 1.69 -14.40 0.91
N LYS A 101 1.92 -14.67 -0.37
CA LYS A 101 2.97 -13.98 -1.14
C LYS A 101 2.68 -12.48 -1.25
N ASP A 102 3.73 -11.64 -1.26
CA ASP A 102 3.60 -10.17 -1.37
C ASP A 102 2.79 -9.73 -2.59
N GLU A 103 2.88 -10.49 -3.68
CA GLU A 103 2.20 -10.27 -4.97
C GLU A 103 0.69 -10.54 -4.96
N ASP A 104 0.21 -11.30 -3.98
CA ASP A 104 -1.21 -11.63 -3.80
C ASP A 104 -1.82 -10.91 -2.57
N ALA A 105 -1.00 -10.15 -1.83
CA ALA A 105 -1.46 -9.42 -0.65
C ALA A 105 -2.21 -8.14 -1.02
N VAL A 106 -3.24 -7.82 -0.23
CA VAL A 106 -3.89 -6.51 -0.26
C VAL A 106 -3.06 -5.54 0.56
N TRP A 107 -2.77 -4.37 0.01
CA TRP A 107 -1.98 -3.33 0.67
C TRP A 107 -2.85 -2.12 1.01
N VAL A 108 -2.72 -1.63 2.23
CA VAL A 108 -3.41 -0.43 2.70
C VAL A 108 -2.44 0.61 3.22
N ASP A 109 -2.86 1.87 3.21
CA ASP A 109 -2.07 2.98 3.72
C ASP A 109 -2.10 3.07 5.26
N ALA A 110 -1.57 4.18 5.81
CA ALA A 110 -1.62 4.43 7.25
C ALA A 110 -3.06 4.56 7.79
N LYS A 111 -4.01 5.04 6.96
CA LYS A 111 -5.42 5.23 7.29
C LYS A 111 -6.27 3.98 7.04
N GLY A 112 -5.70 2.96 6.40
CA GLY A 112 -6.39 1.73 6.04
C GLY A 112 -7.13 1.79 4.70
N ASP A 113 -6.85 2.82 3.89
CA ASP A 113 -7.36 2.94 2.54
C ASP A 113 -6.62 1.95 1.63
N VAL A 114 -7.36 1.15 0.84
CA VAL A 114 -6.76 0.19 -0.10
C VAL A 114 -6.11 0.93 -1.24
N ILE A 115 -4.79 0.76 -1.38
CA ILE A 115 -4.02 1.39 -2.45
C ILE A 115 -3.73 0.37 -3.56
N ASP A 116 -4.54 0.38 -4.63
CA ASP A 116 -4.26 -0.41 -5.82
C ASP A 116 -3.75 0.46 -6.99
N TRP A 117 -2.70 -0.01 -7.66
CA TRP A 117 -2.25 0.49 -8.98
C TRP A 117 -2.12 -0.68 -9.97
N GLY A 118 -3.18 -1.47 -10.10
CA GLY A 118 -3.44 -2.19 -11.34
C GLY A 118 -2.69 -3.51 -11.51
N ARG A 119 -3.37 -4.59 -11.12
CA ARG A 119 -3.63 -5.66 -12.10
C ARG A 119 -4.68 -5.25 -13.14
N GLU A 120 -5.59 -4.32 -12.82
CA GLU A 120 -6.76 -3.99 -13.66
C GLU A 120 -6.79 -2.57 -14.28
N ALA A 121 -5.89 -1.66 -13.92
CA ALA A 121 -5.95 -0.27 -14.39
C ALA A 121 -5.32 -0.10 -15.79
N LYS A 122 -6.14 0.21 -16.80
CA LYS A 122 -5.72 0.44 -18.21
C LYS A 122 -4.96 1.75 -18.47
N ARG A 123 -4.84 2.64 -17.49
CA ARG A 123 -4.19 3.95 -17.64
C ARG A 123 -3.39 4.29 -16.39
N ALA A 124 -2.43 5.19 -16.57
CA ALA A 124 -1.59 5.68 -15.50
C ALA A 124 -2.23 6.90 -14.81
N PRO A 125 -2.88 6.78 -13.63
CA PRO A 125 -3.36 7.97 -12.96
C PRO A 125 -2.24 8.96 -12.58
N ARG A 126 -2.57 10.26 -12.62
CA ARG A 126 -1.69 11.36 -12.18
C ARG A 126 -1.47 11.37 -10.65
N GLY A 127 -1.99 10.37 -9.93
CA GLY A 127 -1.86 10.09 -8.50
C GLY A 127 -2.31 8.65 -8.17
N TYR A 128 -2.59 8.33 -6.91
CA TYR A 128 -3.25 7.08 -6.49
C TYR A 128 -4.78 7.24 -6.51
N ARG A 129 -5.53 6.17 -6.81
CA ARG A 129 -7.00 6.13 -6.67
C ARG A 129 -7.34 5.25 -5.48
N VAL A 130 -8.00 5.81 -4.48
CA VAL A 130 -8.54 5.02 -3.36
C VAL A 130 -9.75 4.27 -3.89
N VAL A 131 -9.69 2.94 -3.87
CA VAL A 131 -10.71 2.08 -4.50
C VAL A 131 -11.79 1.65 -3.50
N GLY A 132 -11.52 1.80 -2.21
CA GLY A 132 -12.43 1.47 -1.11
C GLY A 132 -11.71 1.50 0.22
N ASN A 133 -12.46 1.34 1.30
CA ASN A 133 -11.95 1.23 2.66
C ASN A 133 -12.52 -0.05 3.30
N LEU A 134 -11.64 -0.95 3.74
CA LEU A 134 -12.05 -2.27 4.24
C LEU A 134 -12.34 -2.28 5.75
N LEU A 135 -12.22 -1.14 6.42
CA LEU A 135 -12.27 -1.02 7.88
C LEU A 135 -13.46 -0.20 8.37
N SER A 136 -13.94 0.74 7.56
CA SER A 136 -15.13 1.53 7.83
C SER A 136 -16.04 1.50 6.61
N LYS A 137 -17.24 0.93 6.79
CA LYS A 137 -18.28 0.89 5.77
C LYS A 137 -18.72 2.30 5.35
N GLU A 138 -18.76 3.25 6.28
CA GLU A 138 -19.09 4.66 6.02
C GLU A 138 -18.04 5.31 5.11
N ARG A 139 -16.75 5.07 5.39
CA ARG A 139 -15.64 5.56 4.57
C ARG A 139 -15.64 4.94 3.18
N ASP A 140 -15.94 3.66 3.10
CA ASP A 140 -16.05 2.89 1.86
C ASP A 140 -17.17 3.44 0.96
N ASP A 141 -18.33 3.72 1.56
CA ASP A 141 -19.48 4.32 0.89
C ASP A 141 -19.18 5.77 0.44
N GLU A 142 -18.46 6.57 1.25
CA GLU A 142 -17.96 7.89 0.85
C GLU A 142 -16.99 7.83 -0.33
N ILE A 143 -16.04 6.89 -0.32
CA ILE A 143 -15.07 6.69 -1.40
C ILE A 143 -15.77 6.27 -2.69
N ARG A 144 -16.78 5.39 -2.60
CA ARG A 144 -17.61 5.01 -3.75
C ARG A 144 -18.38 6.19 -4.31
N LEU A 145 -19.02 6.98 -3.45
CA LEU A 145 -19.75 8.18 -3.87
C LEU A 145 -18.83 9.22 -4.53
N GLN A 146 -17.65 9.46 -3.96
CA GLN A 146 -16.66 10.37 -4.55
C GLN A 146 -16.14 9.88 -5.90
N ASN A 147 -15.97 8.56 -6.08
CA ASN A 147 -15.55 7.96 -7.34
C ASN A 147 -16.67 7.99 -8.42
N GLU A 148 -17.95 7.96 -8.03
CA GLU A 148 -19.09 8.07 -8.96
C GLU A 148 -19.37 9.51 -9.42
N VAL A 149 -19.10 10.50 -8.56
CA VAL A 149 -19.40 11.92 -8.85
C VAL A 149 -18.26 12.61 -9.63
N GLY A 150 -17.05 12.05 -9.66
CA GLY A 150 -15.87 12.62 -10.32
C GLY A 150 -15.67 12.16 -11.78
N LEU A 151 -16.18 12.96 -12.73
CA LEU A 151 -15.70 13.05 -14.13
C LEU A 151 -14.40 13.87 -14.22
#